data_AF-A0AAD7NYL1-F1
#
_entry.id   AF-A0AAD7NYL1-F1
#
_cell.length_a   1.000
_cell.length_b   1.000
_cell.length_c   1.000
_cell.angle_alpha   90.00
_cell.angle_beta   90.00
_cell.angle_gamma   90.00
#
_symmetry.space_group_name_H-M   'P 1'
#
loop_
_entity.id
_entity.type
_entity.pdbx_description
1 polymer ?
#
loop_
_entity_poly.entity_id
_entity_poly.type
_entity_poly.pdbx_seq_one_letter_code
_entity_poly.pdbx_strand_id
1 'polypeptide(L)'
;MRGERVTISFHSPYWLPLVGQPKITDEEQLRLLEAKCTQDVEFARMIKKLDLMDVDSSDILLPLFSHLKSLRWLGLQAALVDRKLYTAVNSHPTLATVAVCDTDLRCLHNLFSSTPLPMSKILVISAELHCDFTLQSPALHSLMSRSPRVAHLSLGGLFNIRNGPGTLLFPGLEELDIGVFYGCTTPMSWLPAFVDRHPSLETIKFIGGSGGLSWTRNPDVLFPLQFIDALERESLSRTAGLKSFSVSRTASATSLDEWQIADLDIEILKSAGISALRIATLLAPKISSLAIRMTRFNKQPFRIDDLVSPLCLFPSLRRLELHRTYKHLAFQGQAPWALPPSDSDPPSKTSNCVVAHAALRWVTAEIARCALSIDLIHITDEGREGRALRYYWELAATYWVGPNRELEAVGTPQLDMDEEYFVPHS
;
A
#
# COMPACT_ATOMS: atom_id res chain seq x y z
N MET A 1 -10.51 39.01 -17.65
CA MET A 1 -10.79 38.09 -16.53
C MET A 1 -9.73 37.01 -16.54
N ARG A 2 -8.85 36.97 -15.53
CA ARG A 2 -7.81 35.93 -15.41
C ARG A 2 -8.46 34.73 -14.72
N GLY A 3 -8.55 33.59 -15.40
CA GLY A 3 -9.09 32.37 -14.83
C GLY A 3 -8.14 31.81 -13.78
N GLU A 4 -8.61 31.69 -12.55
CA GLU A 4 -7.92 30.96 -11.49
C GLU A 4 -7.85 29.47 -11.88
N ARG A 5 -6.62 28.93 -11.96
CA ARG A 5 -6.39 27.50 -12.11
C ARG A 5 -6.45 26.88 -10.71
N VAL A 6 -7.55 26.20 -10.41
CA VAL A 6 -7.62 25.25 -9.29
C VAL A 6 -6.59 24.16 -9.55
N THR A 7 -5.60 24.05 -8.66
CA THR A 7 -4.55 23.02 -8.74
C THR A 7 -4.99 21.85 -7.89
N ILE A 8 -5.07 20.66 -8.49
CA ILE A 8 -5.50 19.41 -7.86
C ILE A 8 -4.26 18.53 -7.67
N SER A 9 -4.02 18.07 -6.44
CA SER A 9 -2.86 17.24 -6.05
C SER A 9 -3.21 15.75 -5.97
N PHE A 10 -2.21 14.89 -6.23
CA PHE A 10 -2.37 13.43 -6.33
C PHE A 10 -1.40 12.69 -5.42
N HIS A 11 -1.91 12.00 -4.40
CA HIS A 11 -1.12 11.11 -3.54
C HIS A 11 -1.86 9.79 -3.27
N SER A 12 -1.24 8.66 -3.66
CA SER A 12 -1.26 7.35 -2.98
C SER A 12 -0.51 6.29 -3.82
N PRO A 13 0.32 5.42 -3.21
CA PRO A 13 1.18 4.46 -3.93
C PRO A 13 0.46 3.20 -4.45
N TYR A 14 -0.81 2.98 -4.13
CA TYR A 14 -1.57 1.77 -4.54
C TYR A 14 -2.49 1.97 -5.75
N TRP A 15 -2.38 3.10 -6.44
CA TRP A 15 -3.25 3.43 -7.56
C TRP A 15 -2.43 3.63 -8.81
N LEU A 16 -2.79 2.96 -9.90
CA LEU A 16 -2.42 3.43 -11.24
C LEU A 16 -2.96 4.86 -11.36
N PRO A 17 -2.09 5.89 -11.45
CA PRO A 17 -2.56 7.26 -11.61
C PRO A 17 -3.23 7.36 -12.99
N LEU A 18 -4.55 7.45 -13.02
CA LEU A 18 -5.27 7.86 -14.22
C LEU A 18 -5.04 9.36 -14.38
N VAL A 19 -3.97 9.70 -15.11
CA VAL A 19 -3.53 11.06 -15.41
C VAL A 19 -4.71 11.90 -15.95
N GLY A 20 -5.02 13.02 -15.28
CA GLY A 20 -5.91 14.06 -15.80
C GLY A 20 -7.34 14.11 -15.27
N GLN A 21 -7.63 13.56 -14.07
CA GLN A 21 -8.97 13.63 -13.49
C GLN A 21 -9.00 14.28 -12.09
N PRO A 22 -10.09 14.97 -11.72
CA PRO A 22 -10.18 15.65 -10.44
C PRO A 22 -10.29 14.62 -9.31
N LYS A 23 -9.26 14.57 -8.46
CA LYS A 23 -9.32 13.97 -7.13
C LYS A 23 -9.76 15.05 -6.16
N ILE A 24 -10.86 14.83 -5.47
CA ILE A 24 -11.36 15.77 -4.46
C ILE A 24 -11.00 15.20 -3.09
N THR A 25 -10.27 15.99 -2.30
CA THR A 25 -9.73 15.57 -1.00
C THR A 25 -10.35 16.31 0.18
N ASP A 26 -11.17 17.32 -0.09
CA ASP A 26 -11.83 18.12 0.94
C ASP A 26 -13.19 18.65 0.46
N GLU A 27 -13.98 19.12 1.42
CA GLU A 27 -15.33 19.62 1.18
C GLU A 27 -15.35 20.94 0.38
N GLU A 28 -14.33 21.80 0.52
CA GLU A 28 -14.27 23.08 -0.17
C GLU A 28 -14.12 22.89 -1.69
N GLN A 29 -13.22 21.99 -2.09
CA GLN A 29 -13.06 21.57 -3.48
C GLN A 29 -14.36 20.98 -4.05
N LEU A 30 -15.11 20.22 -3.23
CA LEU A 30 -16.39 19.66 -3.65
C LEU A 30 -17.45 20.75 -3.89
N ARG A 31 -17.55 21.75 -3.01
CA ARG A 31 -18.45 22.91 -3.20
C ARG A 31 -18.06 23.75 -4.41
N LEU A 32 -16.77 23.96 -4.64
CA LEU A 32 -16.28 24.65 -5.84
C LEU A 32 -16.66 23.89 -7.11
N LEU A 33 -16.55 22.55 -7.08
CA LEU A 33 -16.99 21.71 -8.18
C LEU A 33 -18.51 21.84 -8.40
N GLU A 34 -19.31 21.77 -7.35
CA GLU A 34 -20.77 21.93 -7.41
C GLU A 34 -21.17 23.29 -8.02
N ALA A 35 -20.60 24.38 -7.50
CA ALA A 35 -20.86 25.72 -8.00
C ALA A 35 -20.51 25.83 -9.50
N LYS A 36 -19.38 25.26 -9.91
CA LYS A 36 -18.94 25.27 -11.31
C LYS A 36 -19.84 24.42 -12.22
N CYS A 37 -20.21 23.23 -11.80
CA CYS A 37 -21.15 22.36 -12.54
C CYS A 37 -22.54 22.98 -12.66
N THR A 38 -22.94 23.79 -11.68
CA THR A 38 -24.21 24.53 -11.70
C THR A 38 -24.16 25.68 -12.71
N GLN A 39 -23.02 26.37 -12.81
CA GLN A 39 -22.84 27.53 -13.70
C GLN A 39 -22.51 27.15 -15.15
N ASP A 40 -21.81 26.03 -15.37
CA ASP A 40 -21.31 25.59 -16.67
C ASP A 40 -21.72 24.14 -16.96
N VAL A 41 -22.80 24.00 -17.75
CA VAL A 41 -23.37 22.71 -18.14
C VAL A 41 -22.42 21.90 -19.03
N GLU A 42 -21.64 22.56 -19.88
CA GLU A 42 -20.69 21.87 -20.75
C GLU A 42 -19.53 21.29 -19.94
N PHE A 43 -19.04 22.05 -18.95
CA PHE A 43 -18.07 21.55 -17.98
C PHE A 43 -18.61 20.34 -17.22
N ALA A 44 -19.85 20.41 -16.69
CA ALA A 44 -20.47 19.28 -15.99
C ALA A 44 -20.58 18.02 -16.88
N ARG A 45 -20.88 18.21 -18.18
CA ARG A 45 -20.97 17.13 -19.17
C ARG A 45 -19.63 16.46 -19.47
N MET A 46 -18.52 17.17 -19.29
CA MET A 46 -17.18 16.60 -19.47
C MET A 46 -16.76 15.64 -18.35
N ILE A 47 -17.40 15.73 -17.18
CA ILE A 47 -17.07 14.91 -16.02
C ILE A 47 -17.67 13.52 -16.19
N LYS A 48 -16.81 12.56 -16.55
CA LYS A 48 -17.18 11.14 -16.71
C LYS A 48 -16.78 10.28 -15.52
N LYS A 49 -15.84 10.76 -14.71
CA LYS A 49 -15.30 10.08 -13.55
C LYS A 49 -15.04 11.11 -12.46
N LEU A 50 -15.43 10.76 -11.23
CA LEU A 50 -15.27 11.58 -10.03
C LEU A 50 -14.75 10.70 -8.91
N ASP A 51 -13.69 11.12 -8.24
CA ASP A 51 -13.07 10.39 -7.14
C ASP A 51 -13.10 11.24 -5.87
N LEU A 52 -13.74 10.71 -4.83
CA LEU A 52 -14.01 11.41 -3.57
C LEU A 52 -13.37 10.62 -2.44
N MET A 53 -12.22 11.11 -2.00
CA MET A 53 -11.47 10.54 -0.89
C MET A 53 -11.65 11.45 0.33
N ASP A 54 -12.10 10.88 1.46
CA ASP A 54 -12.20 11.58 2.74
C ASP A 54 -13.15 12.80 2.81
N VAL A 55 -14.17 12.87 1.94
CA VAL A 55 -15.17 13.96 1.96
C VAL A 55 -16.52 13.51 2.51
N ASP A 56 -16.78 13.80 3.78
CA ASP A 56 -18.06 13.50 4.45
C ASP A 56 -19.14 14.55 4.19
N SER A 57 -19.72 14.52 2.99
CA SER A 57 -20.75 15.49 2.61
C SER A 57 -21.76 14.94 1.60
N SER A 58 -22.54 13.93 2.00
CA SER A 58 -23.64 13.42 1.18
C SER A 58 -24.63 14.53 0.77
N ASP A 59 -24.80 15.55 1.61
CA ASP A 59 -25.64 16.71 1.34
C ASP A 59 -25.19 17.56 0.14
N ILE A 60 -23.89 17.57 -0.19
CA ILE A 60 -23.33 18.27 -1.37
C ILE A 60 -23.34 17.36 -2.60
N LEU A 61 -23.08 16.06 -2.39
CA LEU A 61 -23.04 15.08 -3.47
C LEU A 61 -24.41 14.85 -4.13
N LEU A 62 -25.48 14.86 -3.33
CA LEU A 62 -26.83 14.62 -3.83
C LEU A 62 -27.28 15.68 -4.85
N PRO A 63 -27.18 17.00 -4.58
CA PRO A 63 -27.40 18.05 -5.60
C PRO A 63 -26.49 17.89 -6.82
N LEU A 64 -25.20 17.62 -6.59
CA LEU A 64 -24.21 17.51 -7.65
C LEU A 64 -24.56 16.42 -8.69
N PHE A 65 -25.09 15.27 -8.26
CA PHE A 65 -25.52 14.20 -9.17
C PHE A 65 -26.62 14.63 -10.15
N SER A 66 -27.42 15.64 -9.79
CA SER A 66 -28.41 16.17 -10.72
C SER A 66 -27.76 16.84 -11.94
N HIS A 67 -26.53 17.36 -11.80
CA HIS A 67 -25.77 18.03 -12.86
C HIS A 67 -24.84 17.08 -13.63
N LEU A 68 -24.32 16.02 -13.00
CA LEU A 68 -23.31 15.12 -13.58
C LEU A 68 -23.88 14.04 -14.51
N LYS A 69 -24.69 14.42 -15.51
CA LYS A 69 -25.41 13.48 -16.41
C LYS A 69 -24.54 12.56 -17.26
N SER A 70 -23.23 12.80 -17.33
CA SER A 70 -22.27 11.95 -18.07
C SER A 70 -21.38 11.10 -17.15
N LEU A 71 -21.61 11.14 -15.84
CA LEU A 71 -20.83 10.38 -14.87
C LEU A 71 -21.03 8.88 -15.08
N ARG A 72 -19.92 8.17 -15.29
CA ARG A 72 -19.87 6.71 -15.50
C ARG A 72 -19.18 5.98 -14.36
N TRP A 73 -18.27 6.65 -13.67
CA TRP A 73 -17.51 6.11 -12.56
C TRP A 73 -17.52 7.07 -11.38
N LEU A 74 -17.74 6.55 -10.19
CA LEU A 74 -17.70 7.29 -8.94
C LEU A 74 -16.86 6.53 -7.91
N GLY A 75 -15.83 7.16 -7.37
CA GLY A 75 -14.99 6.65 -6.29
C GLY A 75 -15.47 7.22 -4.96
N LEU A 76 -15.69 6.36 -3.98
CA LEU A 76 -16.13 6.69 -2.64
C LEU A 76 -15.31 5.92 -1.61
N GLN A 77 -15.14 6.52 -0.46
CA GLN A 77 -14.74 5.81 0.75
C GLN A 77 -15.96 5.20 1.45
N ALA A 78 -15.78 4.05 2.08
CA ALA A 78 -16.82 3.29 2.78
C ALA A 78 -17.76 4.14 3.65
N ALA A 79 -17.16 5.00 4.48
CA ALA A 79 -17.85 5.78 5.51
C ALA A 79 -18.87 6.76 4.92
N LEU A 80 -18.69 7.13 3.65
CA LEU A 80 -19.47 8.15 2.95
C LEU A 80 -20.76 7.61 2.33
N VAL A 81 -20.88 6.28 2.23
CA VAL A 81 -22.01 5.65 1.55
C VAL A 81 -23.18 5.58 2.51
N ASP A 82 -24.03 6.61 2.54
CA ASP A 82 -25.32 6.52 3.23
C ASP A 82 -26.44 5.97 2.31
N ARG A 83 -27.61 5.74 2.89
CA ARG A 83 -28.78 5.23 2.15
C ARG A 83 -29.26 6.20 1.06
N LYS A 84 -29.19 7.51 1.28
CA LYS A 84 -29.63 8.52 0.32
C LYS A 84 -28.69 8.55 -0.88
N LEU A 85 -27.38 8.58 -0.63
CA LEU A 85 -26.34 8.56 -1.64
C LEU A 85 -26.45 7.29 -2.49
N TYR A 86 -26.63 6.14 -1.85
CA TYR A 86 -26.81 4.88 -2.58
C TYR A 86 -28.06 4.89 -3.46
N THR A 87 -29.18 5.41 -2.96
CA THR A 87 -30.42 5.54 -3.75
C THR A 87 -30.20 6.44 -4.97
N ALA A 88 -29.48 7.55 -4.79
CA ALA A 88 -29.16 8.47 -5.87
C ALA A 88 -28.19 7.85 -6.90
N VAL A 89 -27.16 7.15 -6.43
CA VAL A 89 -26.23 6.35 -7.25
C VAL A 89 -26.98 5.34 -8.12
N ASN A 90 -27.87 4.55 -7.52
CA ASN A 90 -28.54 3.49 -8.26
C ASN A 90 -29.51 4.06 -9.31
N SER A 91 -30.16 5.17 -8.97
CA SER A 91 -31.06 5.92 -9.86
C SER A 91 -30.33 6.74 -10.93
N HIS A 92 -29.00 6.90 -10.83
CA HIS A 92 -28.24 7.69 -11.78
C HIS A 92 -28.16 6.98 -13.15
N PRO A 93 -28.59 7.64 -14.25
CA PRO A 93 -28.88 6.96 -15.52
C PRO A 93 -27.63 6.46 -16.24
N THR A 94 -26.49 7.15 -16.11
CA THR A 94 -25.24 6.81 -16.81
C THR A 94 -24.19 6.17 -15.92
N LEU A 95 -24.44 6.13 -14.60
CA LEU A 95 -23.45 5.63 -13.64
C LEU A 95 -23.40 4.11 -13.76
N ALA A 96 -22.25 3.62 -14.22
CA ALA A 96 -22.01 2.21 -14.48
C ALA A 96 -21.27 1.55 -13.32
N THR A 97 -20.35 2.28 -12.68
CA THR A 97 -19.50 1.74 -11.62
C THR A 97 -19.41 2.71 -10.46
N VAL A 98 -19.62 2.20 -9.25
CA VAL A 98 -19.29 2.85 -7.99
C VAL A 98 -18.21 2.05 -7.31
N ALA A 99 -17.04 2.64 -7.27
CA ALA A 99 -15.85 2.14 -6.66
C ALA A 99 -15.88 2.52 -5.17
N VAL A 100 -15.93 1.54 -4.28
CA VAL A 100 -15.87 1.76 -2.83
C VAL A 100 -14.53 1.23 -2.32
N CYS A 101 -13.75 2.08 -1.67
CA CYS A 101 -12.41 1.74 -1.18
C CYS A 101 -12.40 1.50 0.33
N ASP A 102 -11.41 0.73 0.77
CA ASP A 102 -11.04 0.49 2.17
C ASP A 102 -12.22 0.28 3.10
N THR A 103 -13.05 -0.70 2.73
CA THR A 103 -14.32 -0.92 3.40
C THR A 103 -14.34 -2.20 4.22
N ASP A 104 -14.74 -2.09 5.48
CA ASP A 104 -15.21 -3.25 6.25
C ASP A 104 -16.51 -3.80 5.63
N LEU A 105 -16.51 -5.07 5.21
CA LEU A 105 -17.70 -5.73 4.64
C LEU A 105 -18.93 -5.66 5.56
N ARG A 106 -18.74 -5.49 6.88
CA ARG A 106 -19.82 -5.23 7.85
C ARG A 106 -20.54 -3.92 7.58
N CYS A 107 -19.79 -2.88 7.28
CA CYS A 107 -20.33 -1.56 6.96
C CYS A 107 -21.17 -1.66 5.69
N LEU A 108 -20.68 -2.34 4.64
CA LEU A 108 -21.48 -2.58 3.43
C LEU A 108 -22.74 -3.38 3.76
N HIS A 109 -22.63 -4.47 4.52
CA HIS A 109 -23.82 -5.23 4.90
C HIS A 109 -24.86 -4.35 5.61
N ASN A 110 -24.46 -3.52 6.58
CA ASN A 110 -25.38 -2.65 7.30
C ASN A 110 -26.06 -1.66 6.35
N LEU A 111 -25.31 -1.08 5.42
CA LEU A 111 -25.84 -0.16 4.40
C LEU A 111 -26.86 -0.83 3.47
N PHE A 112 -26.60 -2.07 3.05
CA PHE A 112 -27.41 -2.75 2.05
C PHE A 112 -28.49 -3.68 2.62
N SER A 113 -28.41 -4.05 3.89
CA SER A 113 -29.42 -4.88 4.57
C SER A 113 -30.83 -4.27 4.48
N SER A 114 -30.92 -2.93 4.47
CA SER A 114 -32.17 -2.18 4.43
C SER A 114 -32.70 -1.87 3.02
N THR A 115 -31.96 -2.19 1.96
CA THR A 115 -32.31 -1.82 0.58
C THR A 115 -32.26 -3.04 -0.36
N PRO A 116 -33.30 -3.29 -1.18
CA PRO A 116 -33.32 -4.42 -2.12
C PRO A 116 -32.60 -4.12 -3.44
N LEU A 117 -31.78 -3.06 -3.50
CA LEU A 117 -31.21 -2.59 -4.77
C LEU A 117 -30.08 -3.52 -5.25
N PRO A 118 -30.00 -3.79 -6.56
CA PRO A 118 -28.96 -4.64 -7.14
C PRO A 118 -27.57 -4.02 -6.96
N MET A 119 -26.59 -4.82 -6.55
CA MET A 119 -25.23 -4.36 -6.28
C MET A 119 -24.28 -4.51 -7.48
N SER A 120 -24.81 -4.78 -8.67
CA SER A 120 -24.01 -5.02 -9.89
C SER A 120 -23.18 -3.82 -10.34
N LYS A 121 -23.57 -2.60 -9.93
CA LYS A 121 -22.80 -1.36 -10.16
C LYS A 121 -21.68 -1.16 -9.14
N ILE A 122 -21.71 -1.86 -8.00
CA ILE A 122 -20.74 -1.66 -6.93
C ILE A 122 -19.52 -2.53 -7.19
N LEU A 123 -18.38 -1.86 -7.33
CA LEU A 123 -17.05 -2.44 -7.27
C LEU A 123 -16.44 -2.06 -5.92
N VAL A 124 -16.30 -3.02 -5.02
CA VAL A 124 -15.50 -2.84 -3.81
C VAL A 124 -14.06 -3.04 -4.22
N ILE A 125 -13.28 -1.96 -4.22
CA ILE A 125 -11.89 -2.03 -4.67
C ILE A 125 -11.06 -2.76 -3.63
N SER A 126 -11.19 -2.37 -2.36
CA SER A 126 -10.50 -2.97 -1.22
C SER A 126 -11.52 -3.24 -0.13
N ALA A 127 -11.66 -4.50 0.25
CA ALA A 127 -12.54 -4.95 1.30
C ALA A 127 -11.72 -5.57 2.43
N GLU A 128 -11.96 -5.15 3.67
CA GLU A 128 -11.41 -5.81 4.84
C GLU A 128 -12.49 -6.64 5.54
N LEU A 129 -12.12 -7.84 5.95
CA LEU A 129 -12.91 -8.64 6.87
C LEU A 129 -12.20 -8.57 8.23
N HIS A 130 -12.92 -8.21 9.30
CA HIS A 130 -12.40 -8.20 10.68
C HIS A 130 -12.97 -9.33 11.56
N CYS A 131 -12.23 -9.66 12.63
CA CYS A 131 -12.39 -10.82 13.53
C CYS A 131 -13.81 -11.15 14.01
N ASP A 132 -14.68 -10.15 14.22
CA ASP A 132 -16.02 -10.37 14.78
C ASP A 132 -17.04 -10.80 13.71
N PHE A 133 -16.70 -10.65 12.43
CA PHE A 133 -17.53 -11.13 11.33
C PHE A 133 -17.07 -12.54 10.97
N THR A 134 -17.74 -13.54 11.51
CA THR A 134 -17.48 -14.91 11.12
C THR A 134 -17.74 -15.05 9.62
N LEU A 135 -16.87 -15.79 8.92
CA LEU A 135 -17.06 -16.13 7.50
C LEU A 135 -18.35 -16.94 7.25
N GLN A 136 -18.97 -17.44 8.32
CA GLN A 136 -20.26 -18.13 8.34
C GLN A 136 -21.43 -17.20 8.68
N SER A 137 -21.18 -15.90 8.83
CA SER A 137 -22.21 -14.92 9.16
C SER A 137 -23.29 -14.92 8.07
N PRO A 138 -24.57 -15.16 8.40
CA PRO A 138 -25.67 -15.09 7.43
C PRO A 138 -25.73 -13.72 6.72
N ALA A 139 -25.29 -12.67 7.40
CA ALA A 139 -25.17 -11.32 6.85
C ALA A 139 -24.15 -11.26 5.69
N LEU A 140 -23.00 -11.92 5.84
CA LEU A 140 -22.00 -11.99 4.77
C LEU A 140 -22.51 -12.80 3.57
N HIS A 141 -23.13 -13.96 3.83
CA HIS A 141 -23.76 -14.76 2.77
C HIS A 141 -24.85 -13.98 2.02
N SER A 142 -25.69 -13.25 2.76
CA SER A 142 -26.71 -12.37 2.18
C SER A 142 -26.08 -11.27 1.30
N LEU A 143 -25.02 -10.62 1.78
CA LEU A 143 -24.29 -9.60 1.02
C LEU A 143 -23.68 -10.20 -0.27
N MET A 144 -22.99 -11.33 -0.16
CA MET A 144 -22.34 -11.96 -1.31
C MET A 144 -23.36 -12.55 -2.31
N SER A 145 -24.55 -12.95 -1.86
CA SER A 145 -25.63 -13.39 -2.76
C SER A 145 -26.08 -12.30 -3.74
N ARG A 146 -25.85 -11.02 -3.38
CA ARG A 146 -26.15 -9.86 -4.23
C ARG A 146 -25.03 -9.55 -5.24
N SER A 147 -23.98 -10.37 -5.25
CA SER A 147 -22.87 -10.36 -6.20
C SER A 147 -22.14 -9.00 -6.31
N PRO A 148 -21.74 -8.35 -5.20
CA PRO A 148 -20.81 -7.23 -5.31
C PRO A 148 -19.52 -7.70 -5.97
N ARG A 149 -18.93 -6.88 -6.84
CA ARG A 149 -17.60 -7.19 -7.36
C ARG A 149 -16.57 -6.74 -6.32
N VAL A 150 -15.67 -7.61 -5.92
CA VAL A 150 -14.62 -7.30 -4.94
C VAL A 150 -13.30 -7.53 -5.64
N ALA A 151 -12.48 -6.49 -5.84
CA ALA A 151 -11.20 -6.62 -6.53
C ALA A 151 -10.08 -7.07 -5.59
N HIS A 152 -9.99 -6.49 -4.40
CA HIS A 152 -9.04 -6.84 -3.35
C HIS A 152 -9.77 -7.21 -2.07
N LEU A 153 -9.39 -8.35 -1.48
CA LEU A 153 -9.90 -8.81 -0.19
C LEU A 153 -8.75 -8.96 0.79
N SER A 154 -8.84 -8.28 1.93
CA SER A 154 -7.92 -8.44 3.05
C SER A 154 -8.57 -9.24 4.18
N LEU A 155 -7.93 -10.34 4.53
CA LEU A 155 -8.26 -11.19 5.68
C LEU A 155 -7.32 -10.82 6.84
N GLY A 156 -7.60 -9.69 7.47
CA GLY A 156 -6.82 -9.11 8.57
C GLY A 156 -7.35 -9.45 9.96
N GLY A 157 -6.47 -9.88 10.87
CA GLY A 157 -6.77 -10.05 12.30
C GLY A 157 -6.50 -11.45 12.85
N LEU A 158 -6.81 -11.66 14.14
CA LEU A 158 -6.71 -12.95 14.84
C LEU A 158 -7.81 -13.92 14.41
N PHE A 159 -8.03 -14.06 13.10
CA PHE A 159 -8.97 -15.03 12.61
C PHE A 159 -8.48 -16.42 12.96
N ASN A 160 -9.36 -17.19 13.58
CA ASN A 160 -9.32 -18.63 13.45
C ASN A 160 -9.94 -18.96 12.07
N ILE A 161 -9.22 -18.68 10.97
CA ILE A 161 -9.61 -19.01 9.56
C ILE A 161 -9.63 -20.54 9.35
N ARG A 162 -9.94 -21.32 10.39
CA ARG A 162 -9.84 -22.79 10.39
C ARG A 162 -10.70 -23.41 9.28
N ASN A 163 -11.75 -22.70 8.87
CA ASN A 163 -12.68 -23.12 7.84
C ASN A 163 -12.57 -22.31 6.53
N GLY A 164 -11.59 -21.40 6.40
CA GLY A 164 -11.51 -20.53 5.22
C GLY A 164 -12.69 -19.58 5.08
N PRO A 165 -12.76 -18.84 3.95
CA PRO A 165 -13.97 -18.16 3.49
C PRO A 165 -15.13 -19.11 3.13
N GLY A 166 -14.98 -20.41 3.38
CA GLY A 166 -16.01 -21.40 3.14
C GLY A 166 -16.41 -21.46 1.66
N THR A 167 -17.71 -21.39 1.39
CA THR A 167 -18.33 -21.43 0.06
C THR A 167 -18.51 -20.07 -0.62
N LEU A 168 -18.03 -18.99 0.01
CA LEU A 168 -18.21 -17.64 -0.50
C LEU A 168 -17.46 -17.46 -1.83
N LEU A 169 -18.13 -16.76 -2.74
CA LEU A 169 -17.60 -16.33 -4.03
C LEU A 169 -17.49 -14.81 -4.01
N PHE A 170 -16.34 -14.30 -4.42
CA PHE A 170 -16.05 -12.88 -4.57
C PHE A 170 -15.86 -12.58 -6.06
N PRO A 171 -16.93 -12.18 -6.78
CA PRO A 171 -16.84 -11.90 -8.21
C PRO A 171 -15.80 -10.83 -8.54
N GLY A 172 -14.89 -11.13 -9.45
CA GLY A 172 -13.83 -10.19 -9.86
C GLY A 172 -12.70 -10.01 -8.86
N LEU A 173 -12.54 -10.95 -7.91
CA LEU A 173 -11.40 -10.95 -6.99
C LEU A 173 -10.10 -11.19 -7.76
N GLU A 174 -9.20 -10.21 -7.66
CA GLU A 174 -7.89 -10.15 -8.32
C GLU A 174 -6.75 -10.27 -7.29
N GLU A 175 -6.94 -9.73 -6.08
CA GLU A 175 -5.92 -9.74 -5.02
C GLU A 175 -6.48 -10.23 -3.68
N LEU A 176 -5.69 -11.04 -2.96
CA LEU A 176 -6.03 -11.56 -1.63
C LEU A 176 -4.89 -11.31 -0.64
N ASP A 177 -5.14 -10.54 0.42
CA ASP A 177 -4.23 -10.37 1.54
C ASP A 177 -4.62 -11.30 2.69
N ILE A 178 -3.64 -12.02 3.25
CA ILE A 178 -3.82 -12.95 4.37
C ILE A 178 -2.89 -12.55 5.51
N GLY A 179 -3.46 -12.09 6.62
CA GLY A 179 -2.73 -11.83 7.84
C GLY A 179 -2.33 -13.11 8.58
N VAL A 180 -1.02 -13.28 8.82
CA VAL A 180 -0.42 -14.38 9.57
C VAL A 180 0.17 -13.83 10.86
N PHE A 181 -0.66 -13.75 11.90
CA PHE A 181 -0.30 -13.13 13.18
C PHE A 181 0.13 -14.15 14.25
N TYR A 182 0.87 -13.69 15.25
CA TYR A 182 1.31 -14.50 16.38
C TYR A 182 0.10 -15.08 17.13
N GLY A 183 0.07 -16.40 17.29
CA GLY A 183 -1.02 -17.12 17.97
C GLY A 183 -2.04 -17.75 17.03
N CYS A 184 -2.06 -17.40 15.74
CA CYS A 184 -2.89 -18.07 14.74
C CYS A 184 -2.13 -19.26 14.12
N THR A 185 -2.47 -20.48 14.55
CA THR A 185 -2.06 -21.75 13.90
C THR A 185 -3.18 -22.21 12.98
N THR A 186 -3.49 -21.42 11.97
CA THR A 186 -4.65 -21.70 11.15
C THR A 186 -4.22 -22.42 9.88
N PRO A 187 -4.57 -23.71 9.73
CA PRO A 187 -4.26 -24.43 8.51
C PRO A 187 -4.91 -23.74 7.31
N MET A 188 -4.15 -23.59 6.24
CA MET A 188 -4.57 -22.96 4.98
C MET A 188 -5.02 -24.00 3.95
N SER A 189 -5.48 -25.17 4.40
CA SER A 189 -5.99 -26.25 3.55
C SER A 189 -7.19 -25.84 2.69
N TRP A 190 -7.86 -24.73 3.03
CA TRP A 190 -8.94 -24.14 2.25
C TRP A 190 -8.46 -23.35 1.03
N LEU A 191 -7.21 -22.87 1.03
CA LEU A 191 -6.69 -21.93 0.04
C LEU A 191 -6.72 -22.50 -1.39
N PRO A 192 -6.32 -23.76 -1.65
CA PRO A 192 -6.43 -24.33 -3.01
C PRO A 192 -7.85 -24.29 -3.57
N ALA A 193 -8.83 -24.74 -2.78
CA ALA A 193 -10.24 -24.70 -3.18
C ALA A 193 -10.78 -23.27 -3.33
N PHE A 194 -10.22 -22.30 -2.60
CA PHE A 194 -10.54 -20.89 -2.77
C PHE A 194 -9.99 -20.36 -4.09
N VAL A 195 -8.73 -20.61 -4.41
CA VAL A 195 -8.09 -20.22 -5.67
C VAL A 195 -8.85 -20.78 -6.88
N ASP A 196 -9.24 -22.05 -6.82
CA ASP A 196 -9.97 -22.71 -7.92
C ASP A 196 -11.32 -22.05 -8.24
N ARG A 197 -11.95 -21.44 -7.22
CA ARG A 197 -13.24 -20.74 -7.38
C ARG A 197 -13.11 -19.28 -7.79
N HIS A 198 -11.89 -18.73 -7.76
CA HIS A 198 -11.61 -17.35 -8.12
C HIS A 198 -10.60 -17.33 -9.28
N PRO A 199 -11.04 -17.62 -10.51
CA PRO A 199 -10.14 -17.71 -11.66
C PRO A 199 -9.46 -16.37 -12.00
N SER A 200 -10.08 -15.25 -11.61
CA SER A 200 -9.51 -13.91 -11.74
C SER A 200 -8.47 -13.57 -10.67
N LEU A 201 -8.26 -14.40 -9.65
CA LEU A 201 -7.29 -14.14 -8.59
C LEU A 201 -5.88 -14.25 -9.17
N GLU A 202 -5.18 -13.13 -9.20
CA GLU A 202 -3.84 -12.99 -9.77
C GLU A 202 -2.75 -12.96 -8.71
N THR A 203 -3.06 -12.40 -7.53
CA THR A 203 -2.05 -12.22 -6.46
C THR A 203 -2.60 -12.63 -5.09
N ILE A 204 -1.77 -13.34 -4.33
CA ILE A 204 -2.01 -13.66 -2.91
C ILE A 204 -0.83 -13.15 -2.09
N LYS A 205 -1.09 -12.26 -1.15
CA LYS A 205 -0.10 -11.67 -0.26
C LYS A 205 -0.25 -12.20 1.14
N PHE A 206 0.83 -12.73 1.71
CA PHE A 206 0.87 -13.19 3.08
C PHE A 206 1.60 -12.16 3.94
N ILE A 207 0.94 -11.66 4.97
CA ILE A 207 1.44 -10.56 5.81
C ILE A 207 1.70 -11.08 7.22
N GLY A 208 2.96 -11.12 7.62
CA GLY A 208 3.39 -11.61 8.93
C GLY A 208 3.33 -10.57 10.04
N GLY A 209 3.22 -11.05 11.27
CA GLY A 209 3.50 -10.26 12.47
C GLY A 209 4.96 -9.78 12.53
N SER A 210 5.25 -8.83 13.43
CA SER A 210 6.64 -8.46 13.74
C SER A 210 7.39 -9.64 14.38
N GLY A 211 8.67 -9.82 14.04
CA GLY A 211 9.55 -10.80 14.71
C GLY A 211 9.52 -12.23 14.19
N GLY A 212 8.90 -12.52 13.04
CA GLY A 212 9.07 -13.76 12.28
C GLY A 212 8.48 -15.06 12.88
N LEU A 213 8.16 -15.09 14.18
CA LEU A 213 7.60 -16.26 14.88
C LEU A 213 6.22 -16.71 14.38
N SER A 214 5.52 -15.87 13.61
CA SER A 214 4.22 -16.20 13.04
C SER A 214 4.30 -17.25 11.92
N TRP A 215 5.44 -17.36 11.24
CA TRP A 215 5.61 -18.21 10.07
C TRP A 215 5.87 -19.68 10.43
N THR A 216 6.65 -19.94 11.48
CA THR A 216 7.03 -21.30 11.91
C THR A 216 5.86 -22.16 12.37
N ARG A 217 4.69 -21.54 12.58
CA ARG A 217 3.46 -22.19 13.06
C ARG A 217 2.46 -22.54 11.96
N ASN A 218 2.76 -22.21 10.70
CA ASN A 218 1.87 -22.42 9.56
C ASN A 218 2.60 -23.24 8.47
N PRO A 219 2.65 -24.57 8.59
CA PRO A 219 3.47 -25.43 7.71
C PRO A 219 2.96 -25.50 6.27
N ASP A 220 1.71 -25.10 6.03
CA ASP A 220 1.08 -25.14 4.71
C ASP A 220 1.71 -24.13 3.73
N VAL A 221 2.51 -23.18 4.24
CA VAL A 221 3.20 -22.17 3.44
C VAL A 221 4.71 -22.46 3.47
N LEU A 222 5.21 -23.14 2.44
CA LEU A 222 6.57 -23.68 2.43
C LEU A 222 7.67 -22.62 2.35
N PHE A 223 7.45 -21.53 1.60
CA PHE A 223 8.51 -20.53 1.37
C PHE A 223 9.03 -19.85 2.65
N PRO A 224 8.18 -19.31 3.55
CA PRO A 224 8.64 -18.74 4.82
C PRO A 224 9.46 -19.71 5.66
N LEU A 225 9.10 -21.00 5.70
CA LEU A 225 9.86 -22.01 6.42
C LEU A 225 11.26 -22.19 5.82
N GLN A 226 11.35 -22.38 4.50
CA GLN A 226 12.64 -22.49 3.81
C GLN A 226 13.54 -21.28 4.03
N PHE A 227 12.95 -20.08 4.01
CA PHE A 227 13.66 -18.83 4.26
C PHE A 227 14.15 -18.73 5.71
N ILE A 228 13.30 -19.05 6.69
CA ILE A 228 13.66 -19.03 8.11
C ILE A 228 14.72 -20.09 8.42
N ASP A 229 14.58 -21.30 7.93
CA ASP A 229 15.57 -22.37 8.11
C ASP A 229 16.92 -21.97 7.51
N ALA A 230 16.92 -21.28 6.36
CA ALA A 230 18.13 -20.75 5.77
C ALA A 230 18.75 -19.62 6.61
N LEU A 231 17.94 -18.72 7.17
CA LEU A 231 18.42 -17.71 8.12
C LEU A 231 19.03 -18.34 9.37
N GLU A 232 18.42 -19.39 9.91
CA GLU A 232 18.94 -20.10 11.08
C GLU A 232 20.28 -20.78 10.78
N ARG A 233 20.40 -21.47 9.64
CA ARG A 233 21.66 -22.10 9.19
C ARG A 233 22.80 -21.09 9.05
N GLU A 234 22.51 -19.88 8.59
CA GLU A 234 23.48 -18.79 8.43
C GLU A 234 23.62 -17.92 9.71
N SER A 235 22.99 -18.29 10.83
CA SER A 235 22.99 -17.52 12.09
C SER A 235 22.42 -16.09 11.95
N LEU A 236 21.54 -15.86 10.98
CA LEU A 236 20.91 -14.58 10.67
C LEU A 236 19.52 -14.39 11.29
N SER A 237 18.92 -15.42 11.90
CA SER A 237 17.54 -15.39 12.45
C SER A 237 17.29 -14.31 13.51
N ARG A 238 18.35 -13.80 14.16
CA ARG A 238 18.29 -12.67 15.13
C ARG A 238 18.61 -11.30 14.50
N THR A 239 18.88 -11.27 13.20
CA THR A 239 19.39 -10.10 12.47
C THR A 239 18.50 -9.72 11.29
N ALA A 240 17.71 -10.66 10.78
CA ALA A 240 16.74 -10.44 9.72
C ALA A 240 15.51 -11.32 9.92
N GLY A 241 14.40 -10.94 9.31
CA GLY A 241 13.15 -11.70 9.29
C GLY A 241 12.34 -11.42 8.03
N LEU A 242 11.37 -12.28 7.76
CA LEU A 242 10.39 -12.06 6.70
C LEU A 242 9.17 -11.32 7.26
N LYS A 243 8.81 -10.19 6.68
CA LYS A 243 7.65 -9.40 7.08
C LYS A 243 6.41 -9.76 6.25
N SER A 244 6.56 -9.90 4.95
CA SER A 244 5.52 -10.39 4.05
C SER A 244 6.11 -10.94 2.77
N PHE A 245 5.32 -11.69 2.02
CA PHE A 245 5.64 -12.05 0.63
C PHE A 245 4.35 -12.19 -0.16
N SER A 246 4.43 -12.06 -1.48
CA SER A 246 3.32 -12.34 -2.37
C SER A 246 3.68 -13.45 -3.35
N VAL A 247 2.65 -14.18 -3.77
CA VAL A 247 2.71 -15.05 -4.93
C VAL A 247 1.77 -14.51 -5.99
N SER A 248 2.19 -14.57 -7.24
CA SER A 248 1.35 -14.18 -8.37
C SER A 248 1.31 -15.28 -9.42
N ARG A 249 0.16 -15.39 -10.10
CA ARG A 249 -0.02 -16.26 -11.25
C ARG A 249 0.56 -15.58 -12.49
N THR A 250 1.24 -16.35 -13.33
CA THR A 250 1.64 -15.84 -14.66
C THR A 250 0.42 -15.77 -15.58
N ALA A 251 0.35 -14.80 -16.51
CA ALA A 251 -0.85 -14.56 -17.32
C ALA A 251 -1.27 -15.74 -18.23
N SER A 252 -0.40 -16.73 -18.43
CA SER A 252 -0.59 -17.88 -19.33
C SER A 252 -0.91 -19.20 -18.61
N ALA A 253 -1.32 -19.13 -17.36
CA ALA A 253 -1.20 -20.25 -16.44
C ALA A 253 -2.57 -20.90 -16.10
N THR A 254 -2.64 -22.24 -16.08
CA THR A 254 -3.85 -23.08 -15.93
C THR A 254 -3.86 -24.00 -14.69
N SER A 255 -2.83 -24.00 -13.85
CA SER A 255 -2.56 -24.93 -12.73
C SER A 255 -1.95 -24.26 -11.48
N LEU A 256 -1.94 -24.95 -10.33
CA LEU A 256 -1.42 -24.40 -9.06
C LEU A 256 0.12 -24.34 -9.00
N ASP A 257 0.85 -25.09 -9.83
CA ASP A 257 2.33 -25.08 -9.90
C ASP A 257 2.90 -23.78 -10.53
N GLU A 258 2.03 -22.83 -10.84
CA GLU A 258 2.33 -21.62 -11.60
C GLU A 258 2.36 -20.35 -10.76
N TRP A 259 2.04 -20.47 -9.47
CA TRP A 259 2.20 -19.40 -8.50
C TRP A 259 3.68 -19.24 -8.19
N GLN A 260 4.23 -18.07 -8.50
CA GLN A 260 5.63 -17.74 -8.23
C GLN A 260 5.69 -16.58 -7.25
N ILE A 261 6.73 -16.57 -6.42
CA ILE A 261 6.96 -15.47 -5.50
C ILE A 261 7.26 -14.22 -6.33
N ALA A 262 6.39 -13.22 -6.23
CA ALA A 262 6.50 -11.99 -7.00
C ALA A 262 7.14 -10.88 -6.15
N ASP A 263 6.76 -10.80 -4.87
CA ASP A 263 7.21 -9.75 -3.97
C ASP A 263 7.73 -10.32 -2.64
N LEU A 264 8.76 -9.67 -2.08
CA LEU A 264 9.28 -9.93 -0.75
C LEU A 264 9.37 -8.66 0.07
N ASP A 265 9.10 -8.77 1.36
CA ASP A 265 9.30 -7.72 2.34
C ASP A 265 10.14 -8.27 3.49
N ILE A 266 11.38 -7.82 3.57
CA ILE A 266 12.39 -8.34 4.50
C ILE A 266 12.69 -7.27 5.55
N GLU A 267 12.59 -7.66 6.82
CA GLU A 267 12.92 -6.83 7.96
C GLU A 267 14.39 -7.08 8.36
N ILE A 268 15.18 -6.01 8.47
CA ILE A 268 16.58 -6.02 8.90
C ILE A 268 16.67 -5.42 10.31
N LEU A 269 17.00 -6.28 11.27
CA LEU A 269 17.14 -5.94 12.70
C LEU A 269 18.54 -5.40 13.02
N LYS A 270 19.56 -5.90 12.31
CA LYS A 270 20.98 -5.53 12.48
C LYS A 270 21.67 -5.52 11.12
N SER A 271 22.77 -4.77 10.99
CA SER A 271 23.55 -4.67 9.74
C SER A 271 23.93 -6.03 9.12
N ALA A 272 24.32 -7.01 9.96
CA ALA A 272 24.60 -8.37 9.51
C ALA A 272 23.44 -9.04 8.75
N GLY A 273 22.20 -8.63 9.04
CA GLY A 273 20.99 -9.12 8.41
C GLY A 273 20.88 -8.82 6.92
N ILE A 274 21.66 -7.86 6.38
CA ILE A 274 21.71 -7.58 4.93
C ILE A 274 22.12 -8.83 4.14
N SER A 275 22.87 -9.74 4.75
CA SER A 275 23.21 -11.04 4.16
C SER A 275 21.98 -11.90 3.83
N ALA A 276 20.82 -11.65 4.45
CA ALA A 276 19.56 -12.32 4.15
C ALA A 276 19.08 -12.08 2.72
N LEU A 277 19.50 -10.99 2.06
CA LEU A 277 19.18 -10.71 0.68
C LEU A 277 19.75 -11.77 -0.28
N ARG A 278 20.91 -12.36 0.06
CA ARG A 278 21.49 -13.47 -0.70
C ARG A 278 20.64 -14.74 -0.61
N ILE A 279 20.13 -15.02 0.59
CA ILE A 279 19.18 -16.12 0.82
C ILE A 279 17.90 -15.90 0.03
N ALA A 280 17.36 -14.68 0.07
CA ALA A 280 16.15 -14.32 -0.66
C ALA A 280 16.33 -14.52 -2.18
N THR A 281 17.47 -14.11 -2.74
CA THR A 281 17.79 -14.33 -4.15
C THR A 281 17.86 -15.82 -4.49
N LEU A 282 18.45 -16.63 -3.62
CA LEU A 282 18.60 -18.07 -3.85
C LEU A 282 17.24 -18.79 -3.86
N LEU A 283 16.34 -18.42 -2.95
CA LEU A 283 15.04 -19.07 -2.80
C LEU A 283 13.96 -18.49 -3.74
N ALA A 284 14.10 -17.23 -4.14
CA ALA A 284 13.13 -16.54 -4.98
C ALA A 284 13.84 -15.67 -6.05
N PRO A 285 14.54 -16.27 -7.03
CA PRO A 285 15.35 -15.53 -8.01
C PRO A 285 14.51 -14.69 -9.00
N LYS A 286 13.20 -14.94 -9.08
CA LYS A 286 12.29 -14.30 -10.05
C LYS A 286 11.44 -13.17 -9.46
N ILE A 287 11.70 -12.75 -8.22
CA ILE A 287 10.94 -11.66 -7.63
C ILE A 287 11.07 -10.40 -8.48
N SER A 288 9.96 -9.67 -8.58
CA SER A 288 9.86 -8.41 -9.31
C SER A 288 9.84 -7.20 -8.37
N SER A 289 9.42 -7.38 -7.11
CA SER A 289 9.45 -6.36 -6.07
C SER A 289 10.16 -6.83 -4.81
N LEU A 290 10.91 -5.93 -4.18
CA LEU A 290 11.58 -6.17 -2.90
C LEU A 290 11.44 -4.94 -2.01
N ALA A 291 10.85 -5.11 -0.84
CA ALA A 291 10.88 -4.14 0.23
C ALA A 291 11.91 -4.55 1.29
N ILE A 292 12.75 -3.60 1.69
CA ILE A 292 13.73 -3.77 2.77
C ILE A 292 13.37 -2.76 3.86
N ARG A 293 13.02 -3.27 5.05
CA ARG A 293 12.66 -2.44 6.19
C ARG A 293 13.70 -2.53 7.27
N MET A 294 14.22 -1.39 7.74
CA MET A 294 15.09 -1.37 8.91
C MET A 294 14.31 -1.03 10.17
N THR A 295 14.63 -1.75 11.25
CA THR A 295 14.00 -1.46 12.54
C THR A 295 14.57 -0.19 13.18
N ARG A 296 13.72 0.53 13.92
CA ARG A 296 14.08 1.76 14.63
C ARG A 296 15.20 1.55 15.68
N PHE A 297 15.48 0.31 16.07
CA PHE A 297 16.45 -0.03 17.12
C PHE A 297 17.85 -0.31 16.61
N ASN A 298 18.07 -0.36 15.29
CA ASN A 298 19.40 -0.58 14.75
C ASN A 298 20.25 0.70 14.92
N LYS A 299 21.16 0.72 15.89
CA LYS A 299 22.06 1.87 16.09
C LYS A 299 23.30 1.83 15.20
N GLN A 300 23.53 0.72 14.50
CA GLN A 300 24.73 0.54 13.69
C GLN A 300 24.46 1.01 12.27
N PRO A 301 25.22 2.00 11.77
CA PRO A 301 25.16 2.33 10.36
C PRO A 301 25.72 1.16 9.55
N PHE A 302 25.22 0.99 8.33
CA PHE A 302 25.75 0.05 7.35
C PHE A 302 26.22 0.81 6.12
N ARG A 303 27.16 0.22 5.37
CA ARG A 303 27.67 0.85 4.17
C ARG A 303 26.70 0.59 3.03
N ILE A 304 26.52 1.57 2.15
CA ILE A 304 25.69 1.37 0.96
C ILE A 304 26.18 0.19 0.11
N ASP A 305 27.50 -0.02 0.05
CA ASP A 305 28.13 -1.15 -0.64
C ASP A 305 27.60 -2.51 -0.16
N ASP A 306 27.32 -2.63 1.15
CA ASP A 306 26.82 -3.87 1.75
C ASP A 306 25.41 -4.20 1.26
N LEU A 307 24.62 -3.17 0.93
CA LEU A 307 23.26 -3.30 0.37
C LEU A 307 23.29 -3.50 -1.15
N VAL A 308 24.13 -2.73 -1.85
CA VAL A 308 24.20 -2.76 -3.32
C VAL A 308 24.66 -4.11 -3.85
N SER A 309 25.68 -4.71 -3.23
CA SER A 309 26.23 -6.00 -3.71
C SER A 309 25.18 -7.13 -3.75
N PRO A 310 24.38 -7.38 -2.70
CA PRO A 310 23.30 -8.37 -2.77
C PRO A 310 22.19 -7.99 -3.74
N LEU A 311 21.84 -6.71 -3.89
CA LEU A 311 20.79 -6.27 -4.82
C LEU A 311 21.12 -6.61 -6.28
N CYS A 312 22.40 -6.60 -6.65
CA CYS A 312 22.86 -6.99 -7.98
C CYS A 312 22.58 -8.47 -8.32
N LEU A 313 22.31 -9.30 -7.32
CA LEU A 313 22.07 -10.72 -7.51
C LEU A 313 20.65 -11.03 -7.99
N PHE A 314 19.71 -10.09 -7.90
CA PHE A 314 18.33 -10.30 -8.34
C PHE A 314 18.17 -9.96 -9.83
N PRO A 315 18.05 -10.96 -10.73
CA PRO A 315 18.00 -10.69 -12.17
C PRO A 315 16.67 -10.10 -12.64
N SER A 316 15.59 -10.30 -11.88
CA SER A 316 14.22 -9.92 -12.25
C SER A 316 13.66 -8.77 -11.43
N LEU A 317 14.45 -8.20 -10.50
CA LEU A 317 13.96 -7.20 -9.57
C LEU A 317 13.73 -5.87 -10.29
N ARG A 318 12.47 -5.45 -10.38
CA ARG A 318 12.03 -4.23 -11.08
C ARG A 318 11.73 -3.10 -10.12
N ARG A 319 11.20 -3.40 -8.94
CA ARG A 319 10.83 -2.44 -7.90
C ARG A 319 11.60 -2.70 -6.62
N LEU A 320 12.23 -1.65 -6.08
CA LEU A 320 12.88 -1.69 -4.78
C LEU A 320 12.25 -0.65 -3.86
N GLU A 321 11.82 -1.07 -2.68
CA GLU A 321 11.33 -0.18 -1.63
C GLU A 321 12.26 -0.22 -0.44
N LEU A 322 12.73 0.94 -0.01
CA LEU A 322 13.65 1.09 1.10
C LEU A 322 12.96 1.85 2.22
N HIS A 323 12.58 1.14 3.27
CA HIS A 323 11.84 1.71 4.40
C HIS A 323 12.77 1.87 5.61
N ARG A 324 12.85 3.09 6.15
CA ARG A 324 13.68 3.47 7.30
C ARG A 324 15.18 3.18 7.14
N THR A 325 15.66 3.08 5.91
CA THR A 325 17.04 2.68 5.60
C THR A 325 17.99 3.87 5.62
N TYR A 326 17.50 5.06 5.25
CA TYR A 326 18.32 6.23 4.95
C TYR A 326 19.13 6.67 6.16
N LYS A 327 18.52 6.76 7.36
CA LYS A 327 19.21 7.12 8.62
C LYS A 327 20.33 6.16 9.04
N HIS A 328 20.38 4.97 8.44
CA HIS A 328 21.37 3.95 8.75
C HIS A 328 22.49 3.89 7.69
N LEU A 329 22.41 4.69 6.61
CA LEU A 329 23.46 4.74 5.60
C LEU A 329 24.64 5.60 6.10
N ALA A 330 25.84 5.03 6.14
CA ALA A 330 27.04 5.82 6.40
C ALA A 330 27.48 6.57 5.14
N PHE A 331 27.50 7.91 5.15
CA PHE A 331 28.08 8.73 4.07
C PHE A 331 29.51 9.13 4.46
N GLN A 332 30.48 8.23 4.28
CA GLN A 332 31.90 8.49 4.56
C GLN A 332 32.17 9.05 5.98
N GLY A 333 31.36 8.65 6.96
CA GLY A 333 31.48 9.12 8.35
C GLY A 333 30.72 10.41 8.67
N GLN A 334 30.04 11.01 7.69
CA GLN A 334 29.08 12.10 7.91
C GLN A 334 27.66 11.53 7.87
N ALA A 335 26.81 11.99 8.78
CA ALA A 335 25.37 11.80 8.71
C ALA A 335 24.81 13.10 8.12
N PRO A 336 24.46 13.16 6.82
CA PRO A 336 23.98 14.39 6.18
C PRO A 336 22.71 14.98 6.82
N TRP A 337 22.00 14.18 7.65
CA TRP A 337 20.86 14.58 8.48
C TRP A 337 21.24 14.97 9.92
N ALA A 338 22.44 14.64 10.40
CA ALA A 338 22.82 15.00 11.76
C ALA A 338 22.93 16.52 11.84
N LEU A 339 22.01 17.13 12.61
CA LEU A 339 22.09 18.54 12.95
C LEU A 339 23.51 18.87 13.45
N PRO A 340 24.10 19.98 13.00
CA PRO A 340 25.37 20.42 13.56
C PRO A 340 25.21 20.59 15.08
N PRO A 341 26.28 20.35 15.86
CA PRO A 341 26.23 20.48 17.31
C PRO A 341 25.65 21.84 17.72
N SER A 342 24.83 21.79 18.79
CA SER A 342 23.92 22.81 19.33
C SER A 342 24.49 24.23 19.55
N ASP A 343 25.77 24.45 19.33
CA ASP A 343 26.46 25.73 19.55
C ASP A 343 26.56 26.58 18.26
N SER A 344 26.03 26.08 17.14
CA SER A 344 25.91 26.82 15.88
C SER A 344 24.45 27.22 15.66
N ASP A 345 24.23 28.41 15.07
CA ASP A 345 22.90 28.86 14.66
C ASP A 345 22.19 27.73 13.91
N PRO A 346 20.91 27.45 14.21
CA PRO A 346 20.19 26.34 13.60
C PRO A 346 20.28 26.50 12.08
N PRO A 347 20.83 25.51 11.35
CA PRO A 347 20.85 25.59 9.90
C PRO A 347 19.43 25.82 9.42
N SER A 348 19.24 26.75 8.49
CA SER A 348 17.92 26.98 7.89
C SER A 348 17.34 25.65 7.43
N LYS A 349 16.05 25.40 7.70
CA LYS A 349 15.36 24.14 7.32
C LYS A 349 15.67 23.76 5.86
N THR A 350 15.72 24.76 4.97
CA THR A 350 16.06 24.65 3.55
C THR A 350 17.42 23.98 3.27
N SER A 351 18.44 24.22 4.09
CA SER A 351 19.79 23.64 3.88
C SER A 351 19.79 22.13 4.13
N ASN A 352 19.12 21.66 5.17
CA ASN A 352 19.08 20.23 5.51
C ASN A 352 18.26 19.44 4.48
N CYS A 353 17.14 20.00 3.99
CA CYS A 353 16.35 19.38 2.93
C CYS A 353 17.18 19.13 1.67
N VAL A 354 17.95 20.14 1.23
CA VAL A 354 18.78 20.05 0.02
C VAL A 354 19.86 18.98 0.16
N VAL A 355 20.53 18.93 1.30
CA VAL A 355 21.56 17.91 1.58
C VAL A 355 20.95 16.52 1.63
N ALA A 356 19.78 16.35 2.26
CA ALA A 356 19.09 15.07 2.33
C ALA A 356 18.64 14.58 0.95
N HIS A 357 18.08 15.47 0.12
CA HIS A 357 17.69 15.13 -1.25
C HIS A 357 18.90 14.76 -2.12
N ALA A 358 20.01 15.49 -1.99
CA ALA A 358 21.24 15.16 -2.72
C ALA A 358 21.79 13.78 -2.32
N ALA A 359 21.78 13.48 -1.02
CA ALA A 359 22.20 12.18 -0.48
C ALA A 359 21.29 11.04 -0.96
N LEU A 360 19.97 11.22 -0.90
CA LEU A 360 19.01 10.25 -1.46
C LEU A 360 19.28 10.00 -2.94
N ARG A 361 19.38 11.06 -3.74
CA ARG A 361 19.62 10.95 -5.17
C ARG A 361 20.93 10.21 -5.47
N TRP A 362 21.98 10.47 -4.69
CA TRP A 362 23.25 9.76 -4.82
C TRP A 362 23.11 8.26 -4.50
N VAL A 363 22.44 7.91 -3.39
CA VAL A 363 22.19 6.50 -3.01
C VAL A 363 21.39 5.78 -4.09
N THR A 364 20.29 6.39 -4.54
CA THR A 364 19.46 5.84 -5.60
C THR A 364 20.25 5.65 -6.89
N ALA A 365 21.14 6.61 -7.23
CA ALA A 365 21.95 6.53 -8.43
C ALA A 365 22.95 5.37 -8.33
N GLU A 366 23.53 5.16 -7.16
CA GLU A 366 24.48 4.07 -6.93
C GLU A 366 23.81 2.69 -7.00
N ILE A 367 22.61 2.56 -6.43
CA ILE A 367 21.78 1.35 -6.57
C ILE A 367 21.42 1.13 -8.04
N ALA A 368 20.93 2.16 -8.73
CA ALA A 368 20.56 2.07 -10.15
C ALA A 368 21.77 1.74 -11.04
N ARG A 369 22.96 2.24 -10.73
CA ARG A 369 24.17 1.93 -11.48
C ARG A 369 24.54 0.44 -11.41
N CYS A 370 24.28 -0.19 -10.27
CA CYS A 370 24.73 -1.56 -9.99
C CYS A 370 23.66 -2.62 -10.25
N ALA A 371 22.41 -2.39 -9.81
CA ALA A 371 21.30 -3.32 -9.95
C ALA A 371 20.49 -3.02 -11.21
N LEU A 372 20.99 -3.50 -12.36
CA LEU A 372 20.53 -3.12 -13.70
C LEU A 372 19.07 -3.49 -14.02
N SER A 373 18.47 -4.41 -13.28
CA SER A 373 17.07 -4.83 -13.50
C SER A 373 16.05 -3.84 -12.93
N ILE A 374 16.46 -2.98 -12.00
CA ILE A 374 15.54 -2.10 -11.26
C ILE A 374 15.11 -0.93 -12.14
N ASP A 375 13.79 -0.73 -12.22
CA ASP A 375 13.13 0.35 -12.96
C ASP A 375 12.53 1.41 -12.01
N LEU A 376 12.18 1.03 -10.78
CA LEU A 376 11.56 1.91 -9.80
C LEU A 376 12.20 1.74 -8.42
N ILE A 377 12.63 2.85 -7.81
CA ILE A 377 13.14 2.88 -6.44
C ILE A 377 12.27 3.83 -5.61
N HIS A 378 11.67 3.30 -4.55
CA HIS A 378 10.91 4.07 -3.58
C HIS A 378 11.66 4.07 -2.24
N ILE A 379 11.78 5.25 -1.62
CA ILE A 379 12.43 5.41 -0.33
C ILE A 379 11.45 6.13 0.59
N THR A 380 11.21 5.53 1.75
CA THR A 380 10.49 6.16 2.86
C THR A 380 11.37 6.08 4.09
N ASP A 381 11.55 7.17 4.79
CA ASP A 381 12.20 7.17 6.09
C ASP A 381 11.49 8.14 7.01
N GLU A 382 11.59 7.86 8.29
CA GLU A 382 11.03 8.66 9.36
C GLU A 382 11.96 8.58 10.57
N GLY A 383 12.12 9.72 11.21
CA GLY A 383 13.01 9.89 12.34
C GLY A 383 12.42 10.77 13.42
N ARG A 384 12.99 10.65 14.61
CA ARG A 384 12.75 11.55 15.72
C ARG A 384 14.08 12.10 16.20
N GLU A 385 14.18 13.42 16.33
CA GLU A 385 15.42 14.10 16.74
C GLU A 385 15.26 14.93 18.02
N GLY A 386 16.39 15.19 18.68
CA GLY A 386 16.50 15.94 19.92
C GLY A 386 16.51 15.06 21.18
N ARG A 387 17.04 15.59 22.30
CA ARG A 387 17.17 14.87 23.60
C ARG A 387 15.82 14.36 24.15
N ALA A 388 14.70 14.86 23.64
CA ALA A 388 13.34 14.48 24.01
C ALA A 388 12.49 14.05 22.81
N LEU A 389 13.09 13.67 21.67
CA LEU A 389 12.38 13.19 20.46
C LEU A 389 11.30 14.17 19.95
N ARG A 390 11.55 15.48 20.07
CA ARG A 390 10.56 16.55 19.85
C ARG A 390 10.30 16.84 18.37
N TYR A 391 11.24 16.50 17.51
CA TYR A 391 11.13 16.76 16.08
C TYR A 391 10.87 15.46 15.37
N TYR A 392 9.69 15.34 14.76
CA TYR A 392 9.37 14.25 13.84
C TYR A 392 9.70 14.72 12.43
N TRP A 393 10.36 13.87 11.67
CA TRP A 393 10.53 14.10 10.24
C TRP A 393 10.12 12.87 9.46
N GLU A 394 9.55 13.11 8.29
CA GLU A 394 9.18 12.08 7.32
C GLU A 394 9.70 12.45 5.94
N LEU A 395 10.32 11.49 5.27
CA LEU A 395 10.97 11.63 3.99
C LEU A 395 10.41 10.57 3.05
N ALA A 396 9.83 11.01 1.93
CA ALA A 396 9.34 10.11 0.89
C ALA A 396 9.84 10.57 -0.49
N ALA A 397 10.44 9.64 -1.24
CA ALA A 397 10.92 9.90 -2.59
C ALA A 397 10.75 8.66 -3.48
N THR A 398 10.36 8.89 -4.73
CA THR A 398 10.23 7.84 -5.74
C THR A 398 11.02 8.25 -6.97
N TYR A 399 11.81 7.33 -7.52
CA TYR A 399 12.63 7.57 -8.70
C TYR A 399 12.37 6.50 -9.75
N TRP A 400 12.05 6.93 -10.97
CA TRP A 400 12.14 6.09 -12.16
C TRP A 400 13.60 6.02 -12.62
N VAL A 401 14.02 4.82 -12.99
CA VAL A 401 15.33 4.58 -13.59
C VAL A 401 15.13 4.45 -15.10
N GLY A 402 15.50 5.48 -15.84
CA GLY A 402 15.34 5.51 -17.29
C GLY A 402 16.23 4.48 -18.00
N PRO A 403 16.05 4.29 -19.33
CA PRO A 403 16.86 3.35 -20.12
C PRO A 403 18.37 3.61 -20.05
N ASN A 404 18.77 4.88 -19.90
CA ASN A 404 20.18 5.30 -19.73
C ASN A 404 20.65 5.27 -18.26
N ARG A 405 19.85 4.69 -17.36
CA ARG A 405 20.03 4.71 -15.90
C ARG A 405 20.02 6.12 -15.29
N GLU A 406 19.48 7.10 -16.01
CA GLU A 406 19.19 8.43 -15.47
C GLU A 406 18.01 8.35 -14.51
N LEU A 407 18.09 9.08 -13.39
CA LEU A 407 17.02 9.13 -12.40
C LEU A 407 16.06 10.27 -12.68
N GLU A 408 14.79 9.94 -12.79
CA GLU A 408 13.69 10.90 -12.86
C GLU A 408 12.86 10.79 -11.58
N ALA A 409 12.76 11.90 -10.82
CA ALA A 409 11.94 11.95 -9.62
C ALA A 409 10.45 11.95 -10.00
N VAL A 410 9.67 11.08 -9.36
CA VAL A 410 8.21 11.03 -9.49
C VAL A 410 7.61 11.97 -8.46
N GLY A 411 7.31 13.19 -8.89
CA GLY A 411 6.86 14.25 -7.99
C GLY A 411 8.00 14.92 -7.24
N THR A 412 7.65 15.87 -6.38
CA THR A 412 8.62 16.54 -5.51
C THR A 412 8.85 15.66 -4.29
N PRO A 413 10.09 15.28 -3.96
CA PRO A 413 10.38 14.61 -2.70
C PRO A 413 9.85 15.45 -1.54
N GLN A 414 9.11 14.82 -0.64
CA GLN A 414 8.52 15.48 0.52
C GLN A 414 9.41 15.24 1.74
N LEU A 415 9.78 16.33 2.41
CA LEU A 415 10.36 16.29 3.75
C LEU A 415 9.47 17.15 4.65
N ASP A 416 8.64 16.48 5.43
CA ASP A 416 7.79 17.13 6.41
C ASP A 416 8.50 17.10 7.77
N MET A 417 8.57 18.25 8.44
CA MET A 417 9.17 18.39 9.76
C MET A 417 8.17 19.03 10.70
N ASP A 418 7.62 18.22 11.59
CA ASP A 418 6.64 18.64 12.59
C ASP A 418 7.30 18.72 13.97
N GLU A 419 6.99 19.82 14.68
CA GLU A 419 7.23 19.91 16.11
C GLU A 419 6.11 19.15 16.83
N GLU A 420 6.41 17.95 17.33
CA GLU A 420 5.49 17.26 18.24
C GLU A 420 5.52 18.01 19.60
N TYR A 421 4.44 18.73 19.92
CA TYR A 421 4.21 19.23 21.27
C TYR A 421 3.95 18.04 22.21
N PHE A 422 5.01 17.55 22.84
CA PHE A 422 4.89 16.56 23.91
C PHE A 422 4.24 17.23 25.12
N VAL A 423 2.94 17.02 25.33
CA VAL A 423 2.25 17.36 26.58
C VAL A 423 2.54 16.22 27.56
N PRO A 424 3.38 16.42 28.60
CA PRO A 424 3.62 15.38 29.58
C PRO A 424 2.30 15.09 30.31
N HIS A 425 1.81 13.86 30.21
CA HIS A 425 0.81 13.36 31.15
C HIS A 425 1.50 13.20 32.52
N SER A 426 1.24 14.17 33.39
CA SER A 426 1.66 14.19 34.80
C SER A 426 0.93 13.16 35.63
#